data_AF-A0A175JH61-F1
#
_entry.id   AF-A0A175JH61-F1
#
_cell.length_a   1.000
_cell.length_b   1.000
_cell.length_c   1.000
_cell.angle_alpha   90.00
_cell.angle_beta   90.00
_cell.angle_gamma   90.00
#
_symmetry.space_group_name_H-M   'P 1'
#
loop_
_entity.id
_entity.type
_entity.pdbx_description
1 polymer ?
#
loop_
_entity_poly.entity_id
_entity_poly.type
_entity_poly.pdbx_seq_one_letter_code
_entity_poly.pdbx_strand_id
1 'polypeptide(L)'
;MSNTIPSLSPLLIQKNKDTIYCCKVIAAIGCGIVSGALGLVHIQGFIFMMVMYLLISILLYLRVLPSKKDLFEGSYDVLFEAFFPFIMSFIFVWTVVYSLVYIY
;
A
#
# COMPACT_ATOMS: atom_id res chain seq x y z
N MET A 1 -37.80 -6.23 19.14
CA MET A 1 -37.59 -7.25 18.10
C MET A 1 -36.70 -6.59 17.04
N SER A 2 -35.41 -6.80 16.88
CA SER A 2 -34.54 -7.98 17.03
C SER A 2 -33.10 -7.50 17.33
N ASN A 3 -32.45 -8.13 18.31
CA ASN A 3 -31.01 -8.02 18.55
C ASN A 3 -30.24 -8.69 17.41
N THR A 4 -29.40 -7.95 16.65
CA THR A 4 -28.27 -8.37 15.78
C THR A 4 -27.91 -7.13 14.91
N ILE A 5 -26.73 -6.51 14.83
CA ILE A 5 -25.38 -7.06 14.74
C ILE A 5 -24.31 -6.00 15.17
N PRO A 6 -23.91 -5.92 16.46
CA PRO A 6 -22.68 -5.22 16.87
C PRO A 6 -21.40 -5.97 16.43
N SER A 7 -21.53 -7.20 15.94
CA SER A 7 -20.43 -8.06 15.47
C SER A 7 -20.13 -7.98 13.96
N LEU A 8 -20.92 -7.25 13.16
CA LEU A 8 -20.68 -7.06 11.72
C LEU A 8 -19.78 -5.85 11.45
N SER A 9 -19.83 -4.82 12.31
CA SER A 9 -18.97 -3.64 12.19
C SER A 9 -17.47 -3.98 12.23
N PRO A 10 -16.94 -4.82 13.16
CA PRO A 10 -15.51 -5.16 13.15
C PRO A 10 -15.12 -5.97 11.90
N LEU A 11 -16.00 -6.85 11.41
CA LEU A 11 -15.74 -7.64 10.20
C LEU A 11 -15.68 -6.74 8.94
N LEU A 12 -16.56 -5.75 8.84
CA LEU A 12 -16.57 -4.75 7.76
C LEU A 12 -15.35 -3.82 7.83
N ILE A 13 -14.94 -3.43 9.03
CA ILE A 13 -13.72 -2.64 9.25
C ILE A 13 -12.49 -3.44 8.82
N GLN A 14 -12.40 -4.71 9.22
CA GLN A 14 -11.31 -5.60 8.83
C GLN A 14 -11.28 -5.81 7.30
N LYS A 15 -12.43 -6.06 6.67
CA LYS A 15 -12.51 -6.23 5.21
C LYS A 15 -12.04 -4.98 4.44
N ASN A 16 -12.36 -3.79 4.95
CA ASN A 16 -11.86 -2.55 4.36
C ASN A 16 -10.35 -2.40 4.53
N LYS A 17 -9.81 -2.70 5.72
CA LYS A 17 -8.37 -2.72 5.99
C LYS A 17 -7.63 -3.70 5.07
N ASP A 18 -8.15 -4.92 4.91
CA ASP A 18 -7.60 -5.92 4.00
C ASP A 18 -7.60 -5.45 2.53
N THR A 19 -8.65 -4.74 2.11
CA THR A 19 -8.75 -4.20 0.75
C THR A 19 -7.73 -3.09 0.51
N ILE A 20 -7.57 -2.19 1.49
CA ILE A 20 -6.56 -1.11 1.45
C ILE A 20 -5.16 -1.72 1.39
N TYR A 21 -4.89 -2.72 2.24
CA TYR A 21 -3.63 -3.47 2.25
C TYR A 21 -3.33 -4.06 0.87
N CYS A 22 -4.29 -4.78 0.29
CA CYS A 22 -4.12 -5.43 -1.00
C CYS A 22 -3.83 -4.41 -2.11
N CYS A 23 -4.53 -3.28 -2.09
CA CYS A 23 -4.29 -2.17 -3.04
C CYS A 23 -2.88 -1.60 -2.91
N LYS A 24 -2.39 -1.34 -1.68
CA LYS A 24 -1.02 -0.87 -1.43
C LYS A 24 0.02 -1.87 -1.95
N VAL A 25 -0.16 -3.17 -1.70
CA VAL A 25 0.79 -4.20 -2.16
C VAL A 25 0.81 -4.31 -3.69
N ILE A 26 -0.35 -4.28 -4.36
CA ILE A 26 -0.42 -4.30 -5.83
C ILE A 26 0.28 -3.06 -6.43
N ALA A 27 0.05 -1.88 -5.83
CA ALA A 27 0.73 -0.67 -6.25
C ALA A 27 2.26 -0.75 -6.02
N ALA A 28 2.70 -1.36 -4.92
CA ALA A 28 4.13 -1.61 -4.65
C ALA A 28 4.78 -2.45 -5.74
N ILE A 29 4.11 -3.52 -6.17
CA ILE A 29 4.57 -4.39 -7.25
C ILE A 29 4.71 -3.58 -8.55
N GLY A 30 3.69 -2.81 -8.93
CA GLY A 30 3.73 -1.97 -10.13
C GLY A 30 4.89 -0.96 -10.10
N CYS A 31 5.05 -0.23 -8.99
CA CYS A 31 6.16 0.71 -8.80
C CYS A 31 7.52 0.00 -8.84
N GLY A 32 7.62 -1.21 -8.28
CA GLY A 32 8.83 -2.03 -8.29
C GLY A 32 9.24 -2.44 -9.71
N ILE A 33 8.27 -2.83 -10.55
CA ILE A 33 8.53 -3.17 -11.97
C ILE A 33 9.04 -1.94 -12.72
N VAL A 34 8.38 -0.79 -12.58
CA VAL A 34 8.79 0.45 -13.26
C VAL A 34 10.18 0.88 -12.82
N SER A 35 10.47 0.84 -11.52
CA SER A 35 11.78 1.20 -10.96
C SER A 35 12.88 0.25 -11.43
N GLY A 36 12.59 -1.06 -11.52
CA GLY A 36 13.53 -2.07 -12.01
C GLY A 36 13.79 -1.93 -13.51
N ALA A 37 12.76 -1.70 -14.31
CA ALA A 37 12.86 -1.53 -15.74
C ALA A 37 13.61 -0.25 -16.14
N LEU A 38 13.47 0.84 -15.35
CA LEU A 38 14.24 2.07 -15.56
C LEU A 38 15.72 1.93 -15.14
N GLY A 39 16.09 0.87 -14.42
CA GLY A 39 17.45 0.69 -13.91
C GLY A 39 17.88 1.71 -12.87
N LEU A 40 16.93 2.28 -12.12
CA LEU A 40 17.28 3.16 -11.01
C LEU A 40 18.01 2.32 -9.95
N VAL A 41 19.30 2.55 -9.76
CA VAL A 41 20.14 1.80 -8.79
C VAL A 41 20.38 2.63 -7.53
N HIS A 42 20.62 1.94 -6.41
CA HIS A 42 21.04 2.52 -5.14
C HIS A 42 20.02 3.54 -4.58
N ILE A 43 20.46 4.76 -4.30
CA ILE A 43 19.72 5.79 -3.58
C ILE A 43 18.52 6.29 -4.39
N GLN A 44 18.60 6.31 -5.73
CA GLN A 44 17.52 6.80 -6.57
C GLN A 44 16.28 5.90 -6.50
N GLY A 45 16.47 4.58 -6.48
CA GLY A 45 15.38 3.62 -6.28
C GLY A 45 14.73 3.74 -4.90
N PHE A 46 15.53 4.03 -3.86
CA PHE A 46 15.02 4.23 -2.50
C PHE A 46 14.20 5.52 -2.37
N ILE A 47 14.66 6.62 -2.98
CA ILE A 47 13.91 7.88 -3.04
C ILE A 47 12.59 7.68 -3.80
N PHE A 48 12.64 6.99 -4.94
CA PHE A 48 11.44 6.69 -5.72
C PHE A 48 10.43 5.87 -4.91
N MET A 49 10.89 4.85 -4.19
CA MET A 49 10.04 4.06 -3.28
C MET A 49 9.36 4.94 -2.22
N MET A 50 10.12 5.80 -1.53
CA MET A 50 9.60 6.72 -0.51
C MET A 50 8.54 7.67 -1.07
N VAL A 51 8.80 8.26 -2.24
CA VAL A 51 7.86 9.16 -2.92
C VAL A 51 6.59 8.41 -3.33
N MET A 52 6.72 7.22 -3.91
CA MET A 52 5.57 6.40 -4.33
C MET A 52 4.74 5.94 -3.14
N TYR A 53 5.37 5.55 -2.04
CA TYR A 53 4.67 5.19 -0.81
C TYR A 53 3.86 6.36 -0.24
N LEU A 54 4.45 7.55 -0.17
CA LEU A 54 3.76 8.77 0.25
C LEU A 54 2.58 9.09 -0.68
N LEU A 55 2.80 9.03 -1.98
CA LEU A 55 1.79 9.34 -2.99
C LEU A 55 0.59 8.38 -2.89
N ILE A 56 0.84 7.07 -2.80
CA ILE A 56 -0.19 6.04 -2.63
C ILE A 56 -0.95 6.24 -1.31
N SER A 57 -0.22 6.54 -0.22
CA SER A 57 -0.82 6.79 1.09
C SER A 57 -1.70 8.05 1.11
N ILE A 58 -1.28 9.12 0.43
CA ILE A 58 -2.08 10.35 0.26
C ILE A 58 -3.31 10.09 -0.61
N LEU A 59 -3.16 9.37 -1.72
CA LEU A 59 -4.29 8.98 -2.60
C LEU A 59 -5.33 8.17 -1.84
N LEU A 60 -4.89 7.21 -1.02
CA LEU A 60 -5.77 6.43 -0.15
C LEU A 60 -6.42 7.30 0.92
N TYR A 61 -5.67 8.20 1.55
CA TYR A 61 -6.20 9.14 2.54
C TYR A 61 -7.30 10.03 1.94
N LEU A 62 -7.08 10.59 0.75
CA LEU A 62 -8.07 11.38 0.01
C LEU A 62 -9.29 10.55 -0.42
N ARG A 63 -9.10 9.26 -0.75
CA ARG A 63 -10.20 8.35 -1.12
C ARG A 63 -11.05 7.95 0.09
N VAL A 64 -10.44 7.84 1.27
CA VAL A 64 -11.10 7.43 2.53
C VAL A 64 -11.80 8.61 3.21
N LEU A 65 -11.25 9.83 3.12
CA LEU A 65 -11.82 11.06 3.67
C LEU A 65 -13.32 11.28 3.38
N PRO A 66 -13.83 11.12 2.15
CA PRO A 66 -15.23 11.37 1.83
C PRO A 66 -16.18 10.27 2.32
N SER A 67 -15.68 9.08 2.72
CA SER A 67 -16.53 7.91 2.92
C SER A 67 -16.79 7.57 4.40
N LYS A 68 -15.88 7.87 5.33
CA LYS A 68 -15.95 7.32 6.69
C LYS A 68 -15.30 8.24 7.75
N LYS A 69 -16.02 9.26 8.21
CA LYS A 69 -15.64 10.00 9.44
C LYS A 69 -15.85 9.20 10.74
N ASP A 70 -16.59 8.09 10.67
CA ASP A 70 -17.12 7.35 11.83
C ASP A 70 -16.64 5.89 11.94
N LEU A 71 -15.75 5.43 11.03
CA LEU A 71 -15.38 4.00 10.92
C LEU A 71 -13.87 3.73 11.04
N PHE A 72 -13.07 4.77 11.25
CA PHE A 72 -11.64 4.65 11.50
C PHE A 72 -11.32 5.42 12.77
N GLU A 73 -11.04 4.69 13.86
CA GLU A 73 -10.63 5.24 15.16
C GLU A 73 -9.30 6.03 15.10
N GLY A 74 -8.57 5.97 13.98
CA GLY A 74 -7.39 6.79 13.75
C GLY A 74 -7.09 7.02 12.27
N SER A 75 -7.10 8.28 11.83
CA SER A 75 -6.64 8.68 10.49
C SER A 75 -5.17 8.33 10.21
N TYR A 76 -4.36 8.20 11.27
CA TYR A 76 -2.95 7.83 11.17
C TYR A 76 -2.71 6.33 10.98
N ASP A 77 -3.66 5.49 11.42
CA ASP A 77 -3.54 4.04 11.31
C ASP A 77 -3.53 3.65 9.84
N VAL A 78 -4.44 4.22 9.03
CA VAL A 78 -4.53 4.00 7.57
C VAL A 78 -3.25 4.42 6.81
N LEU A 79 -2.54 5.44 7.31
CA LEU A 79 -1.28 5.89 6.71
C LEU A 79 -0.18 4.83 6.89
N PHE A 80 0.04 4.37 8.13
CA PHE A 80 1.08 3.39 8.46
C PHE A 80 0.69 1.94 8.19
N GLU A 81 -0.60 1.66 8.01
CA GLU A 81 -1.11 0.33 7.69
C GLU A 81 -0.50 -0.14 6.36
N ALA A 82 0.11 -1.33 6.39
CA ALA A 82 0.83 -1.96 5.29
C ALA A 82 2.19 -1.33 4.85
N PHE A 83 2.85 -0.50 5.67
CA PHE A 83 4.18 0.05 5.33
C PHE A 83 5.25 -1.02 5.07
N PHE A 84 5.42 -1.96 6.01
CA PHE A 84 6.40 -3.04 5.90
C PHE A 84 6.16 -3.94 4.68
N PRO A 85 4.93 -4.45 4.46
CA PRO A 85 4.66 -5.27 3.28
C PRO A 85 4.85 -4.52 1.97
N PHE A 86 4.52 -3.23 1.92
CA PHE A 86 4.79 -2.39 0.75
C PHE A 86 6.28 -2.39 0.40
N ILE A 87 7.15 -2.11 1.39
CA ILE A 87 8.60 -2.06 1.18
C ILE A 87 9.14 -3.41 0.74
N MET A 88 8.75 -4.49 1.42
CA MET A 88 9.26 -5.83 1.13
C MET A 88 8.87 -6.27 -0.29
N SER A 89 7.60 -6.08 -0.67
CA SER A 89 7.14 -6.39 -2.03
C SER A 89 7.81 -5.52 -3.09
N PHE A 90 8.01 -4.22 -2.81
CA PHE A 90 8.71 -3.31 -3.73
C PHE A 90 10.15 -3.75 -3.97
N ILE A 91 10.95 -3.95 -2.91
CA ILE A 91 12.38 -4.31 -3.02
C ILE A 91 12.54 -5.66 -3.73
N PHE A 92 11.68 -6.63 -3.40
CA PHE A 92 11.71 -7.93 -4.04
C PHE A 92 11.50 -7.84 -5.56
N VAL A 93 10.46 -7.13 -5.99
CA VAL A 93 10.15 -6.98 -7.43
C VAL A 93 11.21 -6.14 -8.14
N TRP A 94 11.68 -5.06 -7.50
CA TRP A 94 12.71 -4.17 -8.04
C TRP A 94 14.01 -4.93 -8.34
N THR A 95 14.49 -5.75 -7.40
CA THR A 95 15.71 -6.54 -7.57
C THR A 95 15.58 -7.63 -8.64
N VAL A 96 14.42 -8.31 -8.70
CA VAL A 96 14.13 -9.33 -9.73
C VAL A 96 14.10 -8.71 -11.13
N VAL A 97 13.36 -7.61 -11.31
CA VAL A 97 13.24 -6.96 -12.63
C VAL A 97 14.57 -6.35 -13.07
N TYR A 98 15.32 -5.72 -12.16
CA TYR A 98 16.65 -5.22 -12.47
C TYR A 98 17.58 -6.36 -12.93
N SER A 99 17.55 -7.49 -12.24
CA SER A 99 18.35 -8.67 -12.62
C SER A 99 17.95 -9.19 -14.01
N LEU A 100 16.65 -9.21 -14.33
CA LEU A 100 16.17 -9.66 -15.63
C LEU A 100 16.60 -8.76 -16.79
N VAL A 101 16.61 -7.44 -16.59
CA VAL A 101 16.86 -6.46 -17.67
C VAL A 101 18.35 -6.21 -17.91
N TYR A 102 19.16 -6.24 -16.85
CA TYR A 102 20.56 -5.80 -16.91
C TYR A 102 21.57 -6.95 -16.79
N ILE A 103 21.21 -8.09 -16.20
CA ILE A 103 22.14 -9.21 -16.02
C ILE A 103 21.96 -10.28 -17.12
N TYR A 104 20.71 -10.57 -17.49
CA TYR A 104 20.36 -11.53 -18.54
C TYR A 104 20.18 -10.85 -19.89
#